data_AF-A0A1L9NDW6-F1
#
_entry.id   AF-A0A1L9NDW6-F1
#
_cell.length_a   1.000
_cell.length_b   1.000
_cell.length_c   1.000
_cell.angle_alpha   90.00
_cell.angle_beta   90.00
_cell.angle_gamma   90.00
#
_symmetry.space_group_name_H-M   'P 1'
#
loop_
_entity.id
_entity.type
_entity.pdbx_description
1 polymer ?
#
loop_
_entity_poly.entity_id
_entity_poly.type
_entity_poly.pdbx_seq_one_letter_code
_entity_poly.pdbx_strand_id
1 'polypeptide(L)'
;MMRQKRDQRRKNLIRQAYEYSKLCDAEVCLGIRIQESGQVTTFLSDSTGFWSGLSSQLETYYPRPIQITAKGFDFNPTTDEDDSTAAHKLKAAKTI
;
A
#
# COMPACT_ATOMS: atom_id res chain seq x y z
N MET A 1 -13.00 -8.15 9.93
CA MET A 1 -12.63 -6.74 10.27
C MET A 1 -11.14 -6.54 10.57
N MET A 2 -10.48 -7.30 11.47
CA MET A 2 -9.07 -7.04 11.80
C MET A 2 -8.07 -7.24 10.65
N ARG A 3 -8.26 -8.27 9.81
CA ARG A 3 -7.40 -8.51 8.62
C ARG A 3 -7.42 -7.33 7.64
N GLN A 4 -8.61 -6.87 7.26
CA GLN A 4 -8.77 -5.71 6.36
C GLN A 4 -8.13 -4.44 6.92
N LYS A 5 -8.36 -4.12 8.21
CA LYS A 5 -7.74 -2.95 8.85
C LYS A 5 -6.22 -3.03 8.87
N ARG A 6 -5.67 -4.21 9.16
CA ARG A 6 -4.22 -4.47 9.12
C ARG A 6 -3.68 -4.32 7.70
N ASP A 7 -4.38 -4.86 6.70
CA ASP A 7 -3.97 -4.77 5.30
C ASP A 7 -4.00 -3.32 4.80
N GLN A 8 -5.00 -2.54 5.22
CA GLN A 8 -5.08 -1.10 4.92
C GLN A 8 -3.93 -0.31 5.56
N ARG A 9 -3.62 -0.58 6.85
CA ARG A 9 -2.48 0.05 7.53
C ARG A 9 -1.16 -0.29 6.85
N ARG A 10 -0.98 -1.55 6.44
CA ARG A 10 0.20 -1.99 5.68
C ARG A 10 0.33 -1.22 4.37
N LYS A 11 -0.76 -1.13 3.59
CA LYS A 11 -0.77 -0.37 2.32
C LYS A 11 -0.41 1.10 2.54
N ASN A 12 -1.01 1.76 3.54
CA ASN A 12 -0.74 3.16 3.86
C ASN A 12 0.72 3.36 4.28
N LEU A 13 1.29 2.47 5.09
CA LEU A 13 2.67 2.57 5.54
C LEU A 13 3.66 2.47 4.37
N ILE A 14 3.41 1.54 3.44
CA ILE A 14 4.24 1.41 2.24
C ILE A 14 4.10 2.66 1.35
N ARG A 15 2.88 3.17 1.20
CA ARG A 15 2.63 4.42 0.45
C ARG A 15 3.42 5.59 1.05
N GLN A 16 3.43 5.75 2.38
CA GLN A 16 4.21 6.79 3.05
C GLN A 16 5.71 6.63 2.83
N ALA A 17 6.23 5.39 2.87
CA ALA A 17 7.64 5.11 2.57
C ALA A 17 8.00 5.49 1.12
N TYR A 18 7.11 5.20 0.16
CA TYR A 18 7.25 5.63 -1.22
C TYR A 18 7.23 7.16 -1.36
N GLU A 19 6.21 7.83 -0.80
CA GLU A 19 6.08 9.30 -0.86
C GLU A 19 7.32 9.99 -0.26
N TYR A 20 7.82 9.51 0.88
CA TYR A 20 9.04 10.02 1.49
C TYR A 20 10.28 9.82 0.61
N SER A 21 10.43 8.64 0.01
CA SER A 21 11.54 8.37 -0.91
C SER A 21 11.58 9.33 -2.09
N LYS A 22 10.42 9.74 -2.61
CA LYS A 22 10.30 10.70 -3.71
C LYS A 22 10.48 12.14 -3.26
N LEU A 23 9.92 12.51 -2.10
CA LEU A 23 10.00 13.88 -1.60
C LEU A 23 11.42 14.28 -1.20
N CYS A 24 12.20 13.33 -0.69
CA CYS A 24 13.52 13.58 -0.13
C CYS A 24 14.67 12.98 -0.95
N ASP A 25 14.39 12.43 -2.13
CA ASP A 25 15.35 11.66 -2.94
C ASP A 25 16.12 10.63 -2.09
N ALA A 26 15.41 9.96 -1.20
CA ALA A 26 15.97 9.05 -0.21
C ALA A 26 15.81 7.58 -0.62
N GLU A 27 16.85 6.79 -0.37
CA GLU A 27 16.79 5.34 -0.55
C GLU A 27 16.16 4.69 0.68
N VAL A 28 14.92 4.24 0.53
CA VAL A 28 14.11 3.72 1.64
C VAL A 28 13.92 2.22 1.50
N CYS A 29 14.17 1.49 2.58
CA CYS A 29 13.81 0.09 2.75
C CYS A 29 12.81 -0.07 3.88
N LEU A 30 11.72 -0.81 3.63
CA LEU A 30 10.72 -1.18 4.64
C LEU A 30 10.45 -2.68 4.58
N GLY A 31 10.65 -3.38 5.68
CA GLY A 31 10.31 -4.80 5.84
C GLY A 31 9.23 -5.01 6.90
N ILE A 32 8.17 -5.74 6.57
CA ILE A 32 7.06 -6.04 7.48
C ILE A 32 6.90 -7.56 7.56
N ARG A 33 7.18 -8.13 8.74
CA ARG A 33 6.94 -9.55 9.01
C ARG A 33 5.70 -9.71 9.88
N ILE A 34 4.71 -10.44 9.38
CA ILE A 34 3.54 -10.84 10.18
C ILE A 34 3.94 -12.06 10.98
N GLN A 35 4.12 -11.90 12.30
CA GLN A 35 4.64 -12.98 13.17
C GLN A 35 3.79 -14.25 13.07
N GLU A 36 2.47 -14.12 13.08
CA GLU A 36 1.52 -15.25 13.01
C GLU A 36 1.69 -16.11 11.76
N SER A 37 1.98 -15.51 10.59
CA SER A 37 2.09 -16.24 9.32
C SER A 37 3.52 -16.38 8.83
N GLY A 38 4.49 -15.77 9.50
CA GLY A 38 5.86 -15.61 9.02
C GLY A 38 5.99 -14.76 7.74
N GLN A 39 4.88 -14.31 7.13
CA GLN A 39 4.90 -13.66 5.83
C GLN A 39 5.63 -12.32 5.92
N VAL A 40 6.64 -12.16 5.08
CA VAL A 40 7.35 -10.90 4.90
C VAL A 40 6.78 -10.17 3.69
N THR A 41 6.55 -8.87 3.83
CA THR A 41 6.30 -7.93 2.73
C THR A 41 7.40 -6.88 2.78
N THR A 42 8.04 -6.59 1.66
CA THR A 42 9.10 -5.59 1.56
C THR A 42 8.75 -4.49 0.57
N PHE A 43 9.26 -3.29 0.83
CA PHE A 43 9.31 -2.18 -0.11
C PHE A 43 10.74 -1.65 -0.18
N LEU A 44 11.20 -1.42 -1.40
CA LEU A 44 12.55 -0.95 -1.70
C LEU A 44 12.47 0.17 -2.73
N SER A 45 12.88 1.37 -2.33
CA SER A 45 13.25 2.46 -3.24
C SER A 45 14.76 2.43 -3.39
N ASP A 46 15.23 1.56 -4.28
CA ASP A 46 16.65 1.22 -4.44
C ASP A 46 17.09 1.52 -5.87
N SER A 47 17.27 2.81 -6.19
CA SER A 47 17.71 3.24 -7.52
C SER A 47 19.19 2.99 -7.76
N THR A 48 20.02 2.97 -6.70
CA THR A 48 21.47 2.74 -6.81
C THR A 48 21.90 1.30 -6.50
N GLY A 49 21.02 0.47 -5.93
CA GLY A 49 21.36 -0.89 -5.51
C GLY A 49 21.97 -0.97 -4.11
N PHE A 50 21.92 0.09 -3.30
CA PHE A 50 22.43 0.13 -1.93
C PHE A 50 21.82 -0.97 -1.04
N TRP A 51 20.54 -1.31 -1.26
CA TRP A 51 19.82 -2.35 -0.50
C TRP A 51 19.85 -3.74 -1.16
N SER A 52 20.63 -3.93 -2.22
CA SER A 52 20.74 -5.20 -2.95
C SER A 52 21.19 -6.37 -2.07
N GLY A 53 22.10 -6.14 -1.11
CA GLY A 53 22.55 -7.15 -0.16
C GLY A 53 21.42 -7.69 0.74
N LEU A 54 20.57 -6.79 1.23
CA LEU A 54 19.39 -7.15 2.01
C LEU A 54 18.37 -7.91 1.15
N SER A 55 18.15 -7.47 -0.09
CA SER A 55 17.26 -8.13 -1.04
C SER A 55 17.70 -9.58 -1.29
N SER A 56 19.00 -9.79 -1.50
CA SER A 56 19.60 -11.11 -1.72
C SER A 56 19.42 -12.04 -0.51
N GLN A 57 19.59 -11.52 0.72
CA GLN A 57 19.34 -12.30 1.93
C GLN A 57 17.88 -12.77 2.01
N LEU A 58 16.94 -11.92 1.62
CA LEU A 58 15.51 -12.22 1.67
C LEU A 58 15.06 -13.24 0.62
N GLU A 59 15.77 -13.41 -0.48
CA GLU A 59 15.46 -14.45 -1.48
C GLU A 59 15.52 -15.87 -0.89
N THR A 60 16.35 -16.07 0.13
CA THR A 60 16.50 -17.35 0.83
C THR A 60 15.44 -17.59 1.93
N TYR A 61 14.60 -16.58 2.23
CA TYR A 61 13.66 -16.64 3.33
C TYR A 61 12.38 -17.45 2.99
N TYR A 62 11.86 -18.19 3.99
CA TYR A 62 10.58 -18.90 3.89
C TYR A 62 9.57 -18.42 4.95
N PRO A 63 8.30 -18.15 4.57
CA PRO A 63 7.74 -18.17 3.21
C PRO A 63 8.29 -17.05 2.34
N ARG A 64 8.25 -17.23 1.01
CA ARG A 64 8.83 -16.28 0.04
C ARG A 64 8.32 -14.86 0.31
N PRO A 65 9.20 -13.88 0.54
CA PRO A 65 8.79 -12.50 0.75
C PRO A 65 8.04 -11.93 -0.44
N ILE A 66 7.03 -11.10 -0.17
CA ILE A 66 6.29 -10.34 -1.19
C ILE A 66 6.99 -9.00 -1.37
N GLN A 67 7.61 -8.79 -2.52
CA GLN A 67 8.31 -7.54 -2.82
C GLN A 67 7.37 -6.54 -3.51
N ILE A 68 7.37 -5.31 -3.02
CA ILE A 68 6.63 -4.19 -3.59
C ILE A 68 7.64 -3.18 -4.11
N THR A 69 7.55 -2.89 -5.39
CA THR A 69 8.38 -1.90 -6.07
C THR A 69 7.62 -0.59 -6.25
N ALA A 70 8.35 0.52 -6.37
CA ALA A 70 7.81 1.84 -6.69
C ALA A 70 6.82 1.85 -7.89
N LYS A 71 7.05 0.99 -8.90
CA LYS A 71 6.18 0.85 -10.09
C LYS A 71 4.70 0.58 -9.78
N GLY A 72 4.40 -0.02 -8.62
CA GLY A 72 3.01 -0.29 -8.21
C GLY A 72 2.26 0.95 -7.71
N PHE A 73 2.98 2.03 -7.40
CA PHE A 73 2.42 3.30 -6.93
C PHE A 73 2.31 4.35 -8.03
N ASP A 74 3.03 4.17 -9.13
CA ASP A 74 3.05 5.10 -10.26
C ASP A 74 1.77 5.04 -11.14
N PHE A 75 0.88 4.08 -10.90
CA PHE A 75 -0.44 4.00 -11.54
C PHE A 75 -1.49 4.76 -10.74
N ASN A 76 -1.74 6.02 -11.12
CA ASN A 76 -3.03 6.66 -10.89
C ASN A 76 -3.94 6.34 -12.09
N PRO A 77 -4.92 5.42 -12.00
CA PRO A 77 -6.09 5.55 -12.84
C PRO A 77 -6.90 6.72 -12.28
N THR A 78 -6.66 7.92 -12.79
CA THR A 78 -7.69 8.96 -12.78
C THR A 78 -8.81 8.47 -13.69
N THR A 79 -9.80 7.80 -13.11
CA THR A 79 -11.15 7.71 -13.68
C THR A 79 -12.10 8.10 -12.57
N ASP A 80 -12.25 9.41 -12.41
CA ASP A 80 -13.50 9.99 -11.98
C ASP A 80 -14.52 9.69 -13.09
N GLU A 81 -15.41 8.73 -12.85
CA GLU A 81 -16.68 8.63 -13.57
C GLU A 81 -17.82 8.51 -12.55
N ASP A 82 -18.61 9.57 -12.51
CA ASP A 82 -19.96 9.67 -11.95
C ASP A 82 -20.83 8.47 -12.35
N ASP A 83 -21.44 7.80 -11.38
CA ASP A 83 -22.86 7.41 -11.51
C ASP A 83 -23.47 7.09 -10.15
N SER A 84 -24.78 7.37 -10.05
CA SER A 84 -25.72 6.93 -9.03
C SER A 84 -26.01 7.89 -7.87
N THR A 85 -26.51 9.08 -8.20
CA THR A 85 -27.62 9.69 -7.44
C THR A 85 -28.90 9.67 -8.27
N ALA A 86 -29.56 8.50 -8.31
CA ALA A 86 -30.96 8.40 -8.69
C ALA A 86 -31.72 7.58 -7.64
N ALA A 87 -32.71 8.25 -7.05
CA ALA A 87 -33.93 7.73 -6.43
C ALA A 87 -33.82 6.87 -5.16
N HIS A 88 -34.17 7.49 -4.02
CA HIS A 88 -35.37 7.03 -3.30
C HIS A 88 -36.21 8.22 -2.83
N LYS A 89 -37.43 8.28 -3.37
CA LYS A 89 -38.48 9.26 -3.14
C LYS A 89 -39.21 9.04 -1.81
N LEU A 90 -39.63 10.17 -1.22
CA LEU A 90 -40.91 10.44 -0.53
C LEU A 90 -41.19 9.85 0.86
N LYS A 91 -41.36 10.75 1.85
CA LYS A 91 -42.42 10.88 2.89
C LYS A 91 -41.88 11.84 3.97
N ALA A 92 -42.57 12.81 4.56
CA ALA A 92 -43.96 13.24 4.54
C ALA A 92 -44.02 14.71 5.03
N ALA A 93 -45.15 15.36 4.77
CA ALA A 93 -45.50 16.74 5.09
C ALA A 93 -45.46 17.11 6.58
N LYS A 94 -45.16 18.39 6.90
CA LYS A 94 -46.04 19.28 7.66
C LYS A 94 -45.53 20.74 7.65
N THR A 95 -46.32 21.64 7.08
CA THR A 95 -46.18 23.11 7.22
C THR A 95 -46.85 23.53 8.53
N ILE A 96 -46.22 24.45 9.25
CA ILE A 96 -46.87 25.33 10.24
C ILE A 96 -46.87 26.72 9.62
#